data_AF-A0A432EHD5-F1
#
_entry.id   AF-A0A432EHD5-F1
#
_cell.length_a   1.000
_cell.length_b   1.000
_cell.length_c   1.000
_cell.angle_alpha   90.00
_cell.angle_beta   90.00
_cell.angle_gamma   90.00
#
_symmetry.space_group_name_H-M   'P 1'
#
loop_
_entity.id
_entity.type
_entity.pdbx_description
1 polymer ?
#
loop_
_entity_poly.entity_id
_entity_poly.type
_entity_poly.pdbx_seq_one_letter_code
_entity_poly.pdbx_strand_id
1 'polypeptide(L)'
;MYQRLQDYRTFQAVSFAACVGLLAYAYYAQYYLYLEPCPLCILQRVVVLLLGLNALIALIHAPQTRVRRVYAINGAGLGALGCLVAGRHVYLQSLPPDKAPECGPGLEYILDTLPFNQAIMKIFTGSG
;
A
#
# COMPACT_ATOMS: atom_id res chain seq x y z
N MET A 1 17.53 28.21 6.01
CA MET A 1 17.47 27.31 4.82
C MET A 1 17.90 25.89 5.13
N TYR A 2 19.00 25.69 5.88
CA TYR A 2 19.49 24.36 6.31
C TYR A 2 18.49 23.58 7.20
N GLN A 3 17.85 24.23 8.18
CA GLN A 3 16.81 23.60 9.03
C GLN A 3 15.64 23.01 8.23
N ARG A 4 15.07 23.74 7.25
CA ARG A 4 13.96 23.24 6.41
C ARG A 4 14.33 22.02 5.54
N LEU A 5 15.62 21.83 5.24
CA LEU A 5 16.13 20.65 4.52
C LEU A 5 16.30 19.47 5.48
N GLN A 6 16.74 19.73 6.71
CA GLN A 6 16.89 18.72 7.75
C GLN A 6 15.52 18.15 8.17
N ASP A 7 14.51 19.02 8.35
CA ASP A 7 13.12 18.62 8.65
C ASP A 7 12.48 17.77 7.53
N TYR A 8 12.86 18.05 6.28
CA TYR A 8 12.38 17.27 5.14
C TYR A 8 12.98 15.87 5.10
N ARG A 9 14.29 15.76 5.33
CA ARG A 9 14.98 14.46 5.33
C ARG A 9 14.53 13.60 6.51
N THR A 10 14.36 14.17 7.70
CA THR A 10 13.80 13.42 8.84
C THR A 10 12.39 12.93 8.55
N PHE A 11 11.52 13.76 7.97
CA PHE A 11 10.17 13.34 7.59
C PHE A 11 10.17 12.18 6.59
N GLN A 12 11.00 12.24 5.54
CA GLN A 12 11.10 11.16 4.55
C GLN A 12 11.72 9.89 5.13
N ALA A 13 12.71 10.01 6.02
CA ALA A 13 13.32 8.88 6.71
C ALA A 13 12.32 8.17 7.63
N VAL A 14 11.53 8.92 8.40
CA VAL A 14 10.47 8.36 9.25
C VAL A 14 9.40 7.70 8.40
N SER A 15 8.99 8.33 7.30
CA SER A 15 7.99 7.76 6.37
C SER A 15 8.48 6.44 5.76
N PHE A 16 9.75 6.39 5.33
CA PHE A 16 10.36 5.17 4.81
C PHE A 16 10.43 4.07 5.87
N ALA A 17 10.91 4.39 7.08
CA ALA A 17 10.98 3.44 8.18
C ALA A 17 9.59 2.88 8.55
N ALA A 18 8.56 3.72 8.56
CA ALA A 18 7.19 3.29 8.79
C ALA A 18 6.69 2.32 7.69
N CYS A 19 6.97 2.60 6.41
CA CYS A 19 6.59 1.71 5.30
C CYS A 19 7.29 0.34 5.43
N VAL A 20 8.58 0.33 5.75
CA VAL A 20 9.34 -0.90 5.98
C VAL A 20 8.77 -1.69 7.16
N GLY A 21 8.44 -1.03 8.27
CA GLY A 21 7.83 -1.67 9.44
C GLY A 21 6.46 -2.30 9.12
N LEU A 22 5.62 -1.61 8.35
CA LEU A 22 4.31 -2.13 7.92
C LEU A 22 4.46 -3.36 7.00
N LEU A 23 5.39 -3.33 6.05
CA LEU A 23 5.67 -4.47 5.18
C LEU A 23 6.24 -5.66 5.97
N ALA A 24 7.18 -5.41 6.88
CA ALA A 24 7.74 -6.43 7.75
C ALA A 24 6.65 -7.11 8.59
N TYR A 25 5.75 -6.33 9.19
CA TYR A 25 4.60 -6.87 9.92
C TYR A 25 3.67 -7.69 9.02
N ALA A 26 3.41 -7.23 7.79
CA ALA A 26 2.57 -7.96 6.85
C ALA A 26 3.17 -9.32 6.46
N TYR A 27 4.48 -9.39 6.25
CA TYR A 27 5.18 -10.66 6.00
C TYR A 27 5.24 -11.55 7.25
N TYR A 28 5.43 -10.97 8.42
CA TYR A 28 5.33 -11.70 9.69
C TYR A 28 3.94 -12.34 9.84
N ALA A 29 2.87 -11.59 9.58
CA ALA A 29 1.51 -12.11 9.64
C ALA A 29 1.28 -13.25 8.62
N GLN A 30 1.85 -13.15 7.43
CA GLN A 30 1.72 -14.20 6.42
C GLN A 30 2.50 -15.47 6.81
N TYR A 31 3.79 -15.34 7.14
CA TYR A 31 4.67 -16.51 7.31
C TYR A 31 4.64 -17.11 8.72
N TYR A 32 4.30 -16.32 9.74
CA TYR A 32 4.34 -16.75 11.14
C TYR A 32 2.95 -16.96 11.74
N LEU A 33 1.97 -16.12 11.38
CA LEU A 33 0.58 -16.30 11.79
C LEU A 33 -0.23 -17.14 10.81
N TYR A 34 0.39 -17.58 9.70
CA TYR A 34 -0.23 -18.40 8.65
C TYR A 34 -1.53 -17.81 8.09
N LEU A 35 -1.62 -16.47 8.06
CA LEU A 35 -2.74 -15.77 7.46
C LEU A 35 -2.56 -15.75 5.93
N GLU A 36 -3.51 -16.34 5.23
CA GLU A 36 -3.51 -16.31 3.76
C GLU A 36 -3.63 -14.86 3.26
N PRO A 37 -2.76 -14.43 2.33
CA PRO A 37 -2.79 -13.07 1.83
C PRO A 37 -3.97 -12.87 0.89
N CYS A 38 -4.88 -11.98 1.25
CA CYS A 38 -5.99 -11.60 0.38
C CYS A 38 -5.52 -10.75 -0.83
N PRO A 39 -6.23 -10.76 -1.97
CA PRO A 39 -5.84 -9.95 -3.14
C PRO A 39 -5.79 -8.44 -2.84
N LEU A 40 -6.72 -7.92 -2.03
CA LEU A 40 -6.70 -6.54 -1.53
C LEU A 40 -5.46 -6.25 -0.66
N CYS A 41 -5.06 -7.22 0.18
CA CYS A 41 -3.91 -7.13 1.07
C CYS A 41 -2.62 -6.98 0.25
N ILE A 42 -2.52 -7.72 -0.86
CA ILE A 42 -1.38 -7.62 -1.79
C ILE A 42 -1.36 -6.26 -2.47
N LEU A 43 -2.51 -5.73 -2.92
CA LEU A 43 -2.58 -4.37 -3.47
C LEU A 43 -2.12 -3.32 -2.44
N GLN A 44 -2.56 -3.44 -1.19
CA GLN A 44 -2.13 -2.54 -0.13
C GLN A 44 -0.61 -2.60 0.09
N ARG A 45 -0.02 -3.80 0.07
CA ARG A 45 1.44 -3.97 0.16
C ARG A 45 2.18 -3.31 -1.00
N VAL A 46 1.69 -3.44 -2.23
CA VAL A 46 2.28 -2.78 -3.40
C VAL A 46 2.23 -1.27 -3.26
N VAL A 47 1.10 -0.70 -2.78
CA VAL A 47 0.99 0.74 -2.56
C VAL A 47 1.96 1.22 -1.48
N VAL A 48 2.07 0.50 -0.35
CA VAL A 48 3.02 0.84 0.73
C VAL A 48 4.46 0.74 0.24
N LEU A 49 4.78 -0.27 -0.59
CA LEU A 49 6.10 -0.41 -1.21
C LEU A 49 6.42 0.79 -2.11
N LEU A 50 5.50 1.21 -2.98
CA LEU A 50 5.66 2.37 -3.85
C LEU A 50 5.83 3.66 -3.03
N LEU A 51 5.07 3.82 -1.94
CA LEU A 51 5.18 4.96 -1.04
C LEU A 51 6.55 5.00 -0.34
N GLY A 52 7.02 3.85 0.13
CA GLY A 52 8.36 3.68 0.71
C GLY A 52 9.47 4.01 -0.30
N LEU A 53 9.37 3.51 -1.53
CA LEU A 53 10.33 3.84 -2.59
C LEU A 53 10.33 5.33 -2.92
N ASN A 54 9.15 5.96 -3.02
CA ASN A 54 9.04 7.39 -3.23
C ASN A 54 9.72 8.18 -2.10
N ALA A 55 9.52 7.76 -0.84
CA ALA A 55 10.16 8.39 0.32
C ALA A 55 11.69 8.18 0.32
N LEU A 56 12.18 6.99 -0.04
CA LEU A 56 13.60 6.70 -0.13
C LEU A 56 14.29 7.52 -1.21
N ILE A 57 13.70 7.60 -2.41
CA ILE A 57 14.23 8.42 -3.50
C ILE A 57 14.20 9.90 -3.11
N ALA A 58 13.12 10.37 -2.48
CA ALA A 58 13.01 11.73 -1.97
C ALA A 58 14.07 12.06 -0.90
N LEU A 59 14.43 11.08 -0.07
CA LEU A 59 15.45 11.19 0.98
C LEU A 59 16.87 11.30 0.39
N ILE A 60 17.18 10.51 -0.64
CA ILE A 60 18.48 10.49 -1.32
C ILE A 60 18.66 11.77 -2.17
N HIS A 61 17.65 12.13 -2.96
CA HIS A 61 17.75 13.27 -3.88
C HIS A 61 17.77 14.62 -3.14
N ALA A 62 17.09 14.72 -1.98
CA ALA A 62 17.00 15.93 -1.15
C ALA A 62 16.82 17.26 -1.93
N PRO A 63 15.85 17.36 -2.87
CA PRO A 63 15.72 18.53 -3.74
C PRO A 63 15.22 19.77 -2.99
N GLN A 64 15.73 20.95 -3.37
CA GLN A 64 15.41 22.20 -2.67
C GLN A 64 14.07 22.83 -3.07
N THR A 65 13.56 22.66 -4.30
CA THR A 65 12.41 23.46 -4.78
C THR A 65 11.38 22.67 -5.62
N ARG A 66 11.44 22.69 -6.95
CA ARG A 66 10.38 22.13 -7.82
C ARG A 66 10.24 20.62 -7.70
N VAL A 67 11.36 19.91 -7.63
CA VAL A 67 11.36 18.44 -7.56
C VAL A 67 10.75 17.94 -6.23
N ARG A 68 10.84 18.72 -5.15
CA ARG A 68 10.17 18.41 -3.87
C ARG A 68 8.64 18.38 -4.01
N ARG A 69 8.05 19.25 -4.85
CA ARG A 69 6.60 19.22 -5.13
C ARG A 69 6.19 17.95 -5.86
N VAL A 70 7.02 17.44 -6.77
CA VAL A 70 6.74 16.20 -7.50
C VAL A 70 6.67 15.02 -6.53
N TYR A 71 7.65 14.87 -5.63
CA TYR A 71 7.62 13.83 -4.59
C TYR A 71 6.43 13.96 -3.64
N ALA A 72 6.02 15.19 -3.31
CA ALA A 72 4.86 15.44 -2.47
C ALA A 72 3.55 15.06 -3.16
N ILE A 73 3.38 15.40 -4.45
CA ILE A 73 2.19 15.05 -5.23
C ILE A 73 2.11 13.53 -5.42
N ASN A 74 3.22 12.89 -5.81
CA ASN A 74 3.27 11.43 -5.95
C ASN A 74 3.00 10.73 -4.60
N GLY A 75 3.63 11.20 -3.53
CA GLY A 75 3.39 10.68 -2.18
C GLY A 75 1.93 10.84 -1.72
N ALA A 76 1.32 12.00 -1.99
CA ALA A 76 -0.10 12.24 -1.69
C ALA A 76 -1.03 11.35 -2.52
N GLY A 77 -0.74 11.17 -3.81
CA GLY A 77 -1.51 10.28 -4.69
C GLY A 77 -1.44 8.82 -4.25
N LEU A 78 -0.24 8.32 -3.95
CA LEU A 78 -0.03 6.98 -3.41
C LEU A 78 -0.69 6.81 -2.04
N GLY A 79 -0.58 7.82 -1.17
CA GLY A 79 -1.25 7.83 0.13
C GLY A 79 -2.77 7.76 0.01
N ALA A 80 -3.36 8.55 -0.90
CA ALA A 80 -4.80 8.51 -1.18
C ALA A 80 -5.23 7.13 -1.69
N LEU A 81 -4.48 6.53 -2.62
CA LEU A 81 -4.73 5.17 -3.09
C LEU A 81 -4.65 4.15 -1.94
N GLY A 82 -3.66 4.29 -1.07
CA GLY A 82 -3.51 3.44 0.12
C GLY A 82 -4.69 3.56 1.07
N CYS A 83 -5.17 4.78 1.32
CA CYS A 83 -6.38 5.03 2.12
C CYS A 83 -7.63 4.42 1.50
N LEU A 84 -7.79 4.46 0.17
CA LEU A 84 -8.92 3.84 -0.52
C LEU A 84 -8.91 2.31 -0.35
N VAL A 85 -7.75 1.67 -0.58
CA VAL A 85 -7.61 0.22 -0.43
C VAL A 85 -7.80 -0.20 1.02
N ALA A 86 -7.18 0.50 1.97
CA ALA A 86 -7.32 0.22 3.40
C ALA A 86 -8.76 0.45 3.89
N GLY A 87 -9.42 1.52 3.43
CA GLY A 87 -10.82 1.80 3.75
C GLY A 87 -11.75 0.69 3.27
N ARG A 88 -11.52 0.18 2.05
CA ARG A 88 -12.26 -0.99 1.54
C ARG A 88 -11.97 -2.24 2.36
N HIS A 89 -10.71 -2.45 2.77
CA HIS A 89 -10.31 -3.59 3.58
C HIS A 89 -10.97 -3.57 4.97
N VAL A 90 -10.96 -2.43 5.66
CA VAL A 90 -11.63 -2.25 6.95
C VAL A 90 -13.14 -2.41 6.81
N TYR A 91 -13.74 -1.89 5.74
CA TYR A 91 -15.16 -2.10 5.45
C TYR A 91 -15.47 -3.60 5.35
N LEU A 92 -14.72 -4.36 4.55
CA LEU A 92 -14.92 -5.80 4.41
C LEU A 92 -14.71 -6.57 5.72
N GLN A 93 -13.75 -6.16 6.55
CA GLN A 93 -13.54 -6.74 7.89
C GLN A 93 -14.66 -6.42 8.88
N SER A 94 -15.39 -5.31 8.67
CA SER A 94 -16.51 -4.91 9.53
C SER A 94 -17.83 -5.62 9.20
N LEU A 95 -17.89 -6.35 8.07
CA LEU A 95 -19.09 -7.10 7.72
C LEU A 95 -19.26 -8.33 8.65
N PRO A 96 -20.51 -8.70 8.99
CA PRO A 96 -20.78 -9.95 9.70
C PRO A 96 -20.20 -11.15 8.93
N PRO A 97 -19.73 -12.21 9.62
CA PRO A 97 -19.11 -13.37 8.99
C PRO A 97 -20.02 -14.04 7.94
N ASP A 98 -21.35 -13.96 8.12
CA ASP A 98 -22.34 -14.50 7.18
C ASP A 98 -22.46 -13.71 5.86
N LYS A 99 -21.92 -12.49 5.82
CA LYS A 99 -21.96 -11.57 4.67
C LYS A 99 -20.57 -11.15 4.20
N ALA A 100 -19.52 -11.55 4.90
CA ALA A 100 -18.15 -11.29 4.51
C ALA A 100 -17.86 -12.19 3.29
N PRO A 101 -17.65 -11.61 2.09
CA PRO A 101 -17.15 -12.42 0.99
C PRO A 101 -15.84 -13.05 1.46
N GLU A 102 -15.69 -14.36 1.25
CA GLU A 102 -14.40 -15.00 1.45
C GLU A 102 -13.36 -14.15 0.70
N CYS A 103 -12.25 -13.83 1.37
CA CYS A 103 -11.13 -13.20 0.71
C CYS A 103 -10.81 -14.10 -0.49
N GLY A 104 -11.20 -13.64 -1.68
CA GLY A 104 -11.46 -14.50 -2.83
C GLY A 104 -10.36 -15.48 -3.21
N PRO A 105 -10.61 -16.35 -4.21
CA PRO A 105 -9.59 -17.28 -4.67
C PRO A 105 -8.27 -16.54 -4.89
N GLY A 106 -7.16 -17.19 -4.49
CA GLY A 106 -5.85 -16.57 -4.43
C GLY A 106 -5.53 -15.75 -5.69
N LEU A 107 -4.74 -14.67 -5.53
CA LEU A 107 -4.43 -13.72 -6.61
C LEU A 107 -3.95 -14.41 -7.90
N GLU A 108 -3.23 -15.52 -7.77
CA GLU A 108 -2.73 -16.36 -8.87
C GLU A 108 -3.88 -16.95 -9.72
N TYR A 109 -4.93 -17.47 -9.08
CA TYR A 109 -6.12 -17.99 -9.77
C TYR A 109 -6.88 -16.88 -10.51
N ILE A 110 -7.00 -15.70 -9.90
CA ILE A 110 -7.71 -14.55 -10.52
C ILE A 110 -6.95 -14.05 -11.75
N LEU A 111 -5.62 -13.99 -11.68
CA LEU A 111 -4.78 -13.54 -12.79
C LEU A 111 -4.68 -14.56 -13.93
N ASP A 112 -4.73 -15.86 -13.61
CA ASP A 112 -4.72 -16.93 -14.61
C ASP A 112 -6.06 -17.11 -15.33
N THR A 113 -7.18 -16.80 -14.65
CA THR A 113 -8.52 -17.03 -15.20
C THR A 113 -9.17 -15.79 -15.81
N LEU A 114 -8.74 -14.58 -15.45
CA LEU A 114 -9.36 -13.34 -15.90
C LEU A 114 -8.36 -12.39 -16.57
N PRO A 115 -8.76 -11.69 -17.65
CA PRO A 115 -7.91 -10.66 -18.25
C PRO A 115 -7.64 -9.53 -17.23
N PHE A 116 -6.44 -8.93 -17.29
CA PHE A 116 -5.90 -7.99 -16.29
C PHE A 116 -6.89 -6.90 -15.83
N ASN A 117 -7.67 -6.33 -16.75
CA ASN A 117 -8.67 -5.30 -16.42
C ASN A 117 -9.82 -5.85 -15.56
N GLN A 118 -10.29 -7.06 -15.85
CA GLN A 118 -11.34 -7.72 -15.07
C GLN A 118 -10.80 -8.23 -13.73
N ALA A 119 -9.54 -8.68 -13.69
CA ALA A 119 -8.86 -9.07 -12.46
C ALA A 119 -8.81 -7.91 -11.46
N ILE A 120 -8.39 -6.71 -11.90
CA ILE A 120 -8.36 -5.52 -11.03
C ILE A 120 -9.75 -5.17 -10.50
N MET A 121 -10.77 -5.12 -11.38
CA MET A 121 -12.13 -4.81 -10.94
C MET A 121 -12.66 -5.82 -9.92
N LYS A 122 -12.39 -7.13 -10.13
CA LYS A 122 -12.85 -8.19 -9.24
C LYS A 122 -12.13 -8.18 -7.88
N ILE A 123 -10.85 -7.79 -7.86
CA ILE A 123 -10.09 -7.58 -6.62
C ILE A 123 -10.68 -6.42 -5.79
N PHE A 124 -11.11 -5.33 -6.43
CA PHE A 124 -11.66 -4.17 -5.73
C PHE A 124 -13.10 -4.38 -5.22
N THR A 125 -13.92 -5.14 -5.95
CA THR A 125 -15.31 -5.42 -5.55
C THR A 125 -15.39 -6.48 -4.44
N GLY A 126 -14.40 -7.36 -4.32
CA GLY A 126 -14.48 -8.58 -3.52
C GLY A 126 -15.28 -9.64 -4.28
N SER A 127 -14.83 -10.89 -4.27
CA SER A 127 -15.60 -12.00 -4.83
C SER A 127 -16.70 -12.39 -3.84
N GLY A 128 -17.90 -11.85 -4.06
CA GLY A 128 -19.13 -12.54 -3.66
C GLY A 128 -19.47 -13.61 -4.68
#